data_AF-A0A2N5DSS8-F1
#
_entry.id   AF-A0A2N5DSS8-F1
#
_cell.length_a   1.000
_cell.length_b   1.000
_cell.length_c   1.000
_cell.angle_alpha   90.00
_cell.angle_beta   90.00
_cell.angle_gamma   90.00
#
_symmetry.space_group_name_H-M   'P 1'
#
loop_
_entity.id
_entity.type
_entity.pdbx_description
1 polymer ?
#
loop_
_entity_poly.entity_id
_entity_poly.type
_entity_poly.pdbx_seq_one_letter_code
_entity_poly.pdbx_strand_id
1 'polypeptide(L)'
;MATEIKQVKKNDLPSIDVKDIDDRVADKLRRFIADKNAFAKNTWDQMLSVLRSWGTWCDAQGKTWLPADPDDVREYLFYLKNDLKRATSTVAQHKYLINKIHVEAGLPRPGDDLSVRRGMRSIRRTSVLDGEQVGQAIPFHYEDLKKVATLWHGSKSLKIRRNLAFIGIAYNTLLRIAEVSRLRVRDIHFS
;
A
#
# COMPACT_ATOMS: atom_id res chain seq x y z
N MET A 1 16.49 22.81 -22.97
CA MET A 1 16.31 23.35 -21.61
C MET A 1 16.36 22.18 -20.64
N ALA A 2 17.39 22.14 -19.80
CA ALA A 2 17.60 21.06 -18.84
C ALA A 2 16.48 21.08 -17.78
N THR A 3 15.80 19.95 -17.64
CA THR A 3 14.79 19.73 -16.59
C THR A 3 15.52 19.74 -15.25
N GLU A 4 15.32 20.79 -14.45
CA GLU A 4 15.78 20.87 -13.08
C GLU A 4 15.30 19.65 -12.28
N ILE A 5 16.25 18.81 -11.89
CA ILE A 5 16.04 17.68 -11.00
C ILE A 5 15.69 18.26 -9.63
N LYS A 6 14.39 18.33 -9.32
CA LYS A 6 13.91 18.77 -8.01
C LYS A 6 14.56 17.92 -6.91
N GLN A 7 15.18 18.59 -5.94
CA GLN A 7 15.81 17.96 -4.79
C GLN A 7 14.83 17.03 -4.05
N VAL A 8 15.26 15.79 -3.85
CA VAL A 8 14.59 14.78 -3.03
C VAL A 8 14.50 15.32 -1.60
N LYS A 9 13.29 15.45 -1.04
CA LYS A 9 13.14 15.91 0.35
C LYS A 9 13.58 14.79 1.30
N LYS A 10 14.15 15.15 2.46
CA LYS A 10 14.59 14.25 3.55
C LYS A 10 13.53 13.22 4.01
N ASN A 11 12.25 13.41 3.64
CA ASN A 11 11.13 12.55 4.01
C ASN A 11 10.72 11.53 2.92
N ASP A 12 11.31 11.55 1.73
CA ASP A 12 10.78 10.77 0.61
C ASP A 12 11.32 9.33 0.56
N LEU A 13 12.41 9.00 1.24
CA LEU A 13 12.97 7.65 1.43
C LEU A 13 13.68 7.61 2.81
N PRO A 14 14.01 6.43 3.38
CA PRO A 14 15.01 6.37 4.46
C PRO A 14 16.25 7.16 4.03
N SER A 15 16.93 7.83 4.95
CA SER A 15 18.14 8.58 4.62
C SER A 15 19.10 7.65 3.88
N ILE A 16 19.25 7.89 2.57
CA ILE A 16 20.26 7.21 1.77
C ILE A 16 21.59 7.78 2.26
N ASP A 17 22.36 7.01 3.04
CA ASP A 17 23.76 7.35 3.25
C ASP A 17 24.49 7.05 1.92
N VAL A 18 24.68 8.11 1.13
CA VAL A 18 25.13 8.04 -0.27
C VAL A 18 26.59 7.60 -0.39
N LYS A 19 27.29 7.34 0.73
CA LYS A 19 28.73 7.08 0.72
C LYS A 19 29.15 5.70 0.18
N ASP A 20 28.24 4.73 0.10
CA ASP A 20 28.56 3.36 -0.37
C ASP A 20 27.67 2.86 -1.53
N ILE A 21 26.85 3.72 -2.12
CA ILE A 21 25.98 3.35 -3.25
C ILE A 21 26.60 3.87 -4.55
N ASP A 22 26.88 2.95 -5.48
CA ASP A 22 27.28 3.27 -6.86
C ASP A 22 26.47 4.47 -7.40
N ASP A 23 27.15 5.51 -7.88
CA ASP A 23 26.54 6.72 -8.44
C ASP A 23 25.43 6.41 -9.46
N ARG A 24 25.58 5.29 -10.19
CA ARG A 24 24.58 4.80 -11.14
C ARG A 24 23.26 4.40 -10.48
N VAL A 25 23.30 3.81 -9.30
CA VAL A 25 22.12 3.44 -8.51
C VAL A 25 21.45 4.69 -7.97
N ALA A 26 22.23 5.63 -7.44
CA ALA A 26 21.71 6.91 -6.95
C ALA A 26 20.99 7.70 -8.06
N ASP A 27 21.56 7.73 -9.27
CA ASP A 27 20.93 8.40 -10.43
C ASP A 27 19.62 7.75 -10.88
N LYS A 28 19.56 6.41 -10.89
CA LYS A 28 18.32 5.68 -11.20
C LYS A 28 17.21 5.99 -10.19
N LEU A 29 17.55 6.02 -8.90
CA LEU A 29 16.60 6.39 -7.84
C LEU A 29 16.12 7.84 -7.97
N ARG A 30 17.02 8.78 -8.30
CA ARG A 30 16.64 10.19 -8.54
C ARG A 30 15.63 10.30 -9.68
N ARG A 31 15.86 9.58 -10.79
CA ARG A 31 14.92 9.54 -11.93
C ARG A 31 13.58 8.93 -11.54
N PHE A 32 13.60 7.80 -10.84
CA PHE A 32 12.39 7.15 -10.33
C PHE A 32 11.54 8.08 -9.45
N ILE A 33 12.17 8.85 -8.56
CA ILE A 33 11.47 9.83 -7.70
C ILE A 33 10.94 11.01 -8.51
N ALA A 34 11.68 11.48 -9.52
CA ALA A 34 11.21 12.53 -10.43
C ALA A 34 9.95 12.08 -11.19
N ASP A 35 9.89 10.79 -11.55
CA ASP A 35 8.78 10.18 -12.27
C ASP A 35 7.62 9.72 -11.37
N LYS A 36 7.57 10.15 -10.10
CA LYS A 36 6.52 9.74 -9.14
C LYS A 36 5.08 9.96 -9.62
N ASN A 37 4.86 10.94 -10.50
CA ASN A 37 3.54 11.26 -11.06
C ASN A 37 3.03 10.18 -12.04
N ALA A 38 3.88 9.25 -12.48
CA ALA A 38 3.47 8.07 -13.24
C ALA A 38 2.68 7.06 -12.38
N PHE A 39 2.73 7.19 -11.04
CA PHE A 39 2.01 6.32 -10.12
C PHE A 39 0.75 7.00 -9.58
N ALA A 40 -0.29 6.19 -9.34
CA ALA A 40 -1.41 6.64 -8.54
C ALA A 40 -0.92 7.06 -7.13
N LYS A 41 -1.47 8.15 -6.59
CA LYS A 41 -1.06 8.70 -5.28
C LYS A 41 -1.01 7.63 -4.18
N ASN A 42 -2.04 6.80 -4.07
CA ASN A 42 -2.10 5.75 -3.05
C ASN A 42 -0.99 4.70 -3.21
N THR A 43 -0.61 4.35 -4.45
CA THR A 43 0.48 3.41 -4.72
C THR A 43 1.83 4.01 -4.29
N TRP A 44 2.05 5.29 -4.58
CA TRP A 44 3.25 6.00 -4.15
C TRP A 44 3.33 6.09 -2.62
N ASP A 45 2.26 6.52 -1.97
CA ASP A 45 2.20 6.63 -0.51
C ASP A 45 2.42 5.28 0.18
N GLN A 46 1.85 4.20 -0.37
CA GLN A 46 2.07 2.83 0.13
C GLN A 46 3.54 2.41 -0.02
N MET A 47 4.15 2.70 -1.17
CA MET A 47 5.57 2.42 -1.40
C MET A 47 6.44 3.15 -0.38
N LEU A 48 6.23 4.45 -0.17
CA LEU A 48 6.98 5.22 0.81
C LEU A 48 6.79 4.70 2.24
N SER A 49 5.56 4.34 2.60
CA SER A 49 5.26 3.80 3.93
C SER A 49 6.02 2.50 4.20
N VAL A 50 6.07 1.59 3.23
CA VAL A 50 6.82 0.34 3.36
C VAL A 50 8.32 0.60 3.42
N LEU A 51 8.85 1.42 2.52
CA LEU A 51 10.29 1.69 2.47
C LEU A 51 10.79 2.37 3.74
N ARG A 52 10.00 3.28 4.32
CA ARG A 52 10.31 3.86 5.64
C ARG A 52 10.31 2.78 6.73
N SER A 53 9.29 1.93 6.78
CA SER A 53 9.25 0.84 7.79
C SER A 53 10.44 -0.12 7.65
N TRP A 54 10.83 -0.45 6.43
CA TRP A 54 12.00 -1.27 6.14
C TRP A 54 13.30 -0.58 6.54
N GLY A 55 13.51 0.66 6.12
CA GLY A 55 14.71 1.44 6.46
C GLY A 55 14.87 1.64 7.96
N THR A 56 13.80 2.04 8.67
CA THR A 56 13.84 2.19 10.13
C THR A 56 14.18 0.88 10.84
N TRP A 57 13.69 -0.26 10.34
CA TRP A 57 14.07 -1.56 10.89
C TRP A 57 15.55 -1.87 10.62
N CYS A 58 16.04 -1.60 9.41
CA CYS A 58 17.45 -1.79 9.06
C CYS A 58 18.36 -0.94 9.95
N ASP A 59 18.05 0.34 10.10
CA ASP A 59 18.81 1.28 10.93
C ASP A 59 18.89 0.76 12.38
N ALA A 60 17.77 0.27 12.92
CA ALA A 60 17.71 -0.29 14.28
C ALA A 60 18.52 -1.59 14.44
N GLN A 61 18.72 -2.35 13.36
CA GLN A 61 19.51 -3.59 13.35
C GLN A 61 20.96 -3.37 12.89
N GLY A 62 21.35 -2.14 12.53
CA GLY A 62 22.67 -1.85 11.96
C GLY A 62 22.88 -2.44 10.56
N LYS A 63 21.81 -2.61 9.79
CA LYS A 63 21.78 -3.24 8.46
C LYS A 63 21.63 -2.21 7.35
N THR A 64 22.02 -2.59 6.13
CA THR A 64 21.87 -1.74 4.95
C THR A 64 20.52 -1.99 4.27
N TRP A 65 19.72 -0.94 4.13
CA TRP A 65 18.39 -1.06 3.53
C TRP A 65 18.42 -1.16 1.99
N LEU A 66 19.47 -0.67 1.34
CA LEU A 66 19.68 -0.75 -0.11
C LEU A 66 21.19 -0.66 -0.49
N PRO A 67 21.74 -1.59 -1.29
CA PRO A 67 21.16 -2.87 -1.69
C PRO A 67 20.83 -3.74 -0.47
N ALA A 68 19.66 -4.38 -0.45
CA ALA A 68 19.25 -5.22 0.66
C ALA A 68 19.84 -6.63 0.53
N ASP A 69 20.41 -7.14 1.62
CA ASP A 69 20.77 -8.54 1.73
C ASP A 69 19.51 -9.42 1.78
N PRO A 70 19.44 -10.53 1.01
CA PRO A 70 18.30 -11.44 1.07
C PRO A 70 17.98 -12.00 2.47
N ASP A 71 18.99 -12.29 3.29
CA ASP A 71 18.78 -12.82 4.64
C ASP A 71 18.22 -11.75 5.58
N ASP A 72 18.61 -10.49 5.41
CA ASP A 72 18.03 -9.36 6.13
C ASP A 72 16.56 -9.14 5.76
N VAL A 73 16.24 -9.23 4.46
CA VAL A 73 14.85 -9.18 3.99
C VAL A 73 14.06 -10.33 4.58
N ARG A 74 14.60 -11.55 4.60
CA ARG A 74 13.95 -12.72 5.20
C ARG A 74 13.65 -12.48 6.68
N GLU A 75 14.62 -12.00 7.45
CA GLU A 75 14.47 -11.72 8.88
C GLU A 75 13.40 -10.66 9.12
N TYR A 76 13.39 -9.58 8.35
CA TYR A 76 12.36 -8.56 8.44
C TYR A 76 10.96 -9.07 8.15
N LEU A 77 10.78 -9.95 7.16
CA LEU A 77 9.47 -10.55 6.88
C LEU A 77 8.98 -11.40 8.05
N PHE A 78 9.89 -12.07 8.77
CA PHE A 78 9.56 -12.77 10.02
C PHE A 78 9.26 -11.80 11.16
N TYR A 79 10.02 -10.72 11.32
CA TYR A 79 9.74 -9.65 12.29
C TYR A 79 8.33 -9.06 12.07
N LEU A 80 7.96 -8.74 10.83
CA LEU A 80 6.61 -8.26 10.49
C LEU A 80 5.53 -9.26 10.91
N LYS A 81 5.75 -10.55 10.67
CA LYS A 81 4.76 -11.59 10.95
C LYS A 81 4.67 -11.93 12.43
N ASN A 82 5.81 -12.19 13.06
CA ASN A 82 5.90 -12.78 14.39
C ASN A 82 5.81 -11.72 15.48
N ASP A 83 6.44 -10.57 15.28
CA ASP A 83 6.59 -9.58 16.34
C ASP A 83 5.53 -8.48 16.18
N LEU A 84 5.32 -8.00 14.95
CA LEU A 84 4.28 -7.01 14.65
C LEU A 84 2.92 -7.61 14.30
N LYS A 85 2.79 -8.93 14.29
CA LYS A 85 1.53 -9.66 14.01
C LYS A 85 0.81 -9.19 12.74
N ARG A 86 1.56 -8.83 11.70
CA ARG A 86 0.99 -8.36 10.43
C ARG A 86 0.37 -9.52 9.65
N ALA A 87 -0.71 -9.21 8.95
CA ALA A 87 -1.35 -10.13 8.02
C ALA A 87 -0.36 -10.57 6.92
N THR A 88 -0.50 -11.79 6.45
CA THR A 88 0.35 -12.40 5.43
C THR A 88 0.34 -11.61 4.12
N SER A 89 -0.81 -11.00 3.77
CA SER A 89 -0.93 -10.10 2.62
C SER A 89 -0.07 -8.84 2.79
N THR A 90 -0.05 -8.25 3.98
CA THR A 90 0.82 -7.11 4.31
C THR A 90 2.29 -7.50 4.22
N VAL A 91 2.69 -8.65 4.78
CA VAL A 91 4.08 -9.13 4.68
C VAL A 91 4.48 -9.34 3.22
N ALA A 92 3.62 -9.95 2.40
CA ALA A 92 3.86 -10.12 0.97
C ALA A 92 3.96 -8.78 0.22
N GLN A 93 3.16 -7.78 0.61
CA GLN A 93 3.22 -6.42 0.07
C GLN A 93 4.57 -5.75 0.38
N HIS A 94 5.09 -5.93 1.59
CA HIS A 94 6.42 -5.42 1.95
C HIS A 94 7.51 -6.03 1.06
N LYS A 95 7.53 -7.36 0.92
CA LYS A 95 8.46 -8.04 -0.01
C LYS A 95 8.35 -7.50 -1.44
N TYR A 96 7.13 -7.29 -1.93
CA TYR A 96 6.90 -6.78 -3.28
C TYR A 96 7.52 -5.38 -3.47
N LEU A 97 7.29 -4.46 -2.52
CA LEU A 97 7.78 -3.09 -2.63
C LEU A 97 9.29 -2.98 -2.42
N ILE A 98 9.88 -3.84 -1.56
CA ILE A 98 11.34 -3.99 -1.47
C ILE A 98 11.92 -4.49 -2.80
N ASN A 99 11.31 -5.50 -3.43
CA ASN A 99 11.73 -5.93 -4.77
C ASN A 99 11.57 -4.81 -5.81
N LYS A 100 10.48 -4.03 -5.73
CA LYS A 100 10.21 -2.95 -6.67
C LYS A 100 11.30 -1.89 -6.62
N ILE A 101 11.67 -1.39 -5.43
CA ILE A 101 12.74 -0.38 -5.33
C ILE A 101 14.07 -0.89 -5.89
N HIS A 102 14.37 -2.19 -5.75
CA HIS A 102 15.57 -2.79 -6.35
C HIS A 102 15.50 -2.79 -7.87
N VAL A 103 14.36 -3.13 -8.48
CA VAL A 103 14.18 -3.06 -9.94
C VAL A 103 14.38 -1.64 -10.44
N GLU A 104 13.78 -0.65 -9.79
CA GLU A 104 13.90 0.77 -10.15
C GLU A 104 15.35 1.27 -9.99
N ALA A 105 16.07 0.77 -8.98
CA ALA A 105 17.50 0.99 -8.78
C ALA A 105 18.39 0.22 -9.79
N GLY A 106 17.82 -0.70 -10.57
CA GLY A 106 18.57 -1.58 -11.47
C GLY A 106 19.45 -2.60 -10.75
N LEU A 107 19.01 -3.04 -9.58
CA LEU A 107 19.62 -4.03 -8.70
C LEU A 107 18.88 -5.37 -8.79
N PRO A 108 19.53 -6.50 -8.43
CA PRO A 108 18.84 -7.78 -8.29
C PRO A 108 17.76 -7.71 -7.21
N ARG A 109 16.68 -8.47 -7.40
CA ARG A 109 15.55 -8.52 -6.45
C ARG A 109 15.91 -9.45 -5.28
N PRO A 110 16.02 -8.96 -4.04
CA PRO A 110 16.39 -9.80 -2.90
C PRO A 110 15.34 -10.90 -2.64
N GLY A 111 14.07 -10.62 -2.92
CA GLY A 111 12.98 -11.57 -2.73
C GLY A 111 12.92 -12.72 -3.74
N ASP A 112 13.80 -12.78 -4.73
CA ASP A 112 13.94 -13.93 -5.63
C ASP A 112 14.87 -15.00 -5.06
N ASP A 113 15.70 -14.64 -4.09
CA ASP A 113 16.58 -15.56 -3.39
C ASP A 113 15.80 -16.72 -2.74
N LEU A 114 16.43 -17.90 -2.70
CA LEU A 114 15.82 -19.10 -2.15
C LEU A 114 15.50 -18.96 -0.66
N SER A 115 16.33 -18.26 0.11
CA SER A 115 16.13 -18.03 1.54
C SER A 115 14.84 -17.24 1.76
N VAL A 116 14.62 -16.15 1.02
CA VAL A 116 13.40 -15.32 1.13
C VAL A 116 12.18 -16.07 0.62
N ARG A 117 12.28 -16.79 -0.50
CA ARG A 117 11.16 -17.57 -1.06
C ARG A 117 10.71 -18.67 -0.10
N ARG A 118 11.66 -19.39 0.52
CA ARG A 118 11.36 -20.40 1.54
C ARG A 118 10.77 -19.77 2.80
N GLY A 119 11.30 -18.63 3.25
CA GLY A 119 10.76 -17.87 4.38
C GLY A 119 9.30 -17.48 4.18
N MET A 120 8.97 -16.88 3.03
CA MET A 120 7.59 -16.55 2.69
C MET A 120 6.67 -17.77 2.56
N ARG A 121 7.17 -18.89 2.02
CA ARG A 121 6.41 -20.14 1.99
C ARG A 121 6.10 -20.64 3.40
N SER A 122 7.05 -20.56 4.31
CA SER A 122 6.87 -20.91 5.72
C SER A 122 5.81 -20.03 6.38
N ILE A 123 5.94 -18.70 6.25
CA ILE A 123 4.99 -17.72 6.81
C ILE A 123 3.57 -18.02 6.33
N ARG A 124 3.37 -18.24 5.03
CA ARG A 124 2.05 -18.58 4.47
C ARG A 124 1.51 -19.88 5.05
N ARG A 125 2.34 -20.92 5.13
CA ARG A 125 1.92 -22.22 5.66
C ARG A 125 1.49 -22.11 7.13
N THR A 126 2.31 -21.49 7.98
CA THR A 126 1.99 -21.31 9.40
C THR A 126 0.73 -20.47 9.58
N SER A 127 0.59 -19.38 8.81
CA SER A 127 -0.58 -18.51 8.90
C SER A 127 -1.89 -19.22 8.55
N VAL A 128 -1.88 -20.12 7.57
CA VAL A 128 -3.04 -20.95 7.23
C VAL A 128 -3.36 -21.94 8.36
N LEU A 129 -2.33 -22.56 8.95
CA LEU A 129 -2.52 -23.47 10.09
C LEU A 129 -3.07 -22.76 11.33
N ASP A 130 -2.67 -21.51 11.55
CA ASP A 130 -3.17 -20.66 12.63
C ASP A 130 -4.56 -20.06 12.34
N GLY A 131 -5.17 -20.39 11.19
CA GLY A 131 -6.51 -19.96 10.81
C GLY A 131 -6.61 -18.51 10.35
N GLU A 132 -5.52 -17.90 9.85
CA GLU A 132 -5.56 -16.53 9.30
C GLU A 132 -6.51 -16.49 8.09
N GLN A 133 -7.54 -15.63 8.18
CA GLN A 133 -8.48 -15.37 7.10
C GLN A 133 -8.48 -13.90 6.72
N VAL A 134 -8.65 -13.63 5.42
CA VAL A 134 -8.84 -12.26 4.95
C VAL A 134 -10.24 -11.82 5.36
N GLY A 135 -10.31 -10.86 6.30
CA GLY A 135 -11.58 -10.27 6.70
C GLY A 135 -12.29 -9.60 5.54
N GLN A 136 -13.59 -9.82 5.44
CA GLN A 136 -14.48 -9.09 4.54
C GLN A 136 -15.40 -8.20 5.36
N ALA A 137 -15.84 -7.09 4.77
CA ALA A 137 -16.88 -6.27 5.40
C ALA A 137 -18.17 -7.09 5.53
N ILE A 138 -18.89 -6.91 6.64
CA ILE A 138 -20.19 -7.56 6.85
C ILE A 138 -21.11 -7.14 5.70
N PRO A 139 -21.80 -8.09 5.04
CA PRO A 139 -22.71 -7.76 3.97
C PRO A 139 -23.81 -6.80 4.45
N PHE A 140 -24.00 -5.71 3.71
CA PHE A 140 -25.14 -4.82 3.90
C PHE A 140 -26.26 -5.33 2.98
N HIS A 141 -27.36 -5.82 3.56
CA HIS A 141 -28.44 -6.43 2.80
C HIS A 141 -29.52 -5.43 2.41
N TYR A 142 -30.40 -5.85 1.49
CA TYR A 142 -31.54 -5.04 1.05
C TYR A 142 -32.45 -4.64 2.21
N GLU A 143 -32.67 -5.55 3.16
CA GLU A 143 -33.49 -5.26 4.35
C GLU A 143 -32.83 -4.21 5.27
N ASP A 144 -31.50 -4.16 5.31
CA ASP A 144 -30.79 -3.11 6.06
C ASP A 144 -30.97 -1.76 5.36
N LEU A 145 -30.90 -1.72 4.03
CA LEU A 145 -31.19 -0.52 3.25
C LEU A 145 -32.60 -0.01 3.51
N LYS A 146 -33.61 -0.89 3.48
CA LYS A 146 -35.01 -0.51 3.78
C LYS A 146 -35.15 0.08 5.17
N LYS A 147 -34.57 -0.57 6.19
CA LYS A 147 -34.62 -0.08 7.57
C LYS A 147 -34.01 1.31 7.69
N VAL A 148 -32.83 1.53 7.11
CA VAL A 148 -32.17 2.84 7.10
C VAL A 148 -33.03 3.87 6.36
N ALA A 149 -33.58 3.52 5.20
CA ALA A 149 -34.45 4.41 4.44
C ALA A 149 -35.70 4.81 5.24
N THR A 150 -36.39 3.87 5.86
CA THR A 150 -37.58 4.14 6.70
C THR A 150 -37.25 5.09 7.84
N LEU A 151 -36.12 4.89 8.53
CA LEU A 151 -35.71 5.75 9.64
C LEU A 151 -35.29 7.15 9.19
N TRP A 152 -34.71 7.28 7.99
CA TRP A 152 -34.03 8.52 7.58
C TRP A 152 -34.75 9.34 6.52
N HIS A 153 -35.75 8.78 5.82
CA HIS A 153 -36.43 9.42 4.68
C HIS A 153 -37.03 10.80 5.03
N GLY A 154 -37.64 10.95 6.22
CA GLY A 154 -38.25 12.20 6.68
C GLY A 154 -37.31 13.17 7.41
N SER A 155 -36.01 12.89 7.47
CA SER A 155 -35.10 13.69 8.28
C SER A 155 -34.88 15.10 7.70
N LYS A 156 -35.06 16.13 8.55
CA LYS A 156 -34.73 17.52 8.18
C LYS A 156 -33.22 17.74 8.01
N SER A 157 -32.38 16.89 8.62
CA SER A 157 -30.93 16.99 8.56
C SER A 157 -30.40 16.71 7.15
N LEU A 158 -29.69 17.68 6.57
CA LEU A 158 -29.03 17.53 5.26
C LEU A 158 -27.97 16.43 5.27
N LYS A 159 -27.26 16.26 6.40
CA LYS A 159 -26.25 15.20 6.55
C LYS A 159 -26.88 13.81 6.44
N ILE A 160 -28.04 13.62 7.08
CA ILE A 160 -28.77 12.34 7.06
C ILE A 160 -29.31 12.06 5.66
N ARG A 161 -29.94 13.05 5.02
CA ARG A 161 -30.43 12.91 3.63
C ARG A 161 -29.31 12.57 2.64
N ARG A 162 -28.16 13.25 2.76
CA ARG A 162 -26.97 12.95 1.96
C ARG A 162 -26.47 11.52 2.20
N ASN A 163 -26.36 11.10 3.46
CA ASN A 163 -25.88 9.75 3.78
C ASN A 163 -26.85 8.67 3.28
N LEU A 164 -28.16 8.90 3.37
CA LEU A 164 -29.17 8.00 2.81
C LEU A 164 -29.01 7.86 1.29
N ALA A 165 -28.87 8.99 0.57
CA ALA A 165 -28.63 8.97 -0.87
C ALA A 165 -27.31 8.25 -1.22
N PHE A 166 -26.24 8.50 -0.46
CA PHE A 166 -24.96 7.83 -0.63
C PHE A 166 -25.07 6.30 -0.45
N ILE A 167 -25.70 5.83 0.63
CA ILE A 167 -25.88 4.39 0.90
C ILE A 167 -26.76 3.78 -0.20
N GLY A 168 -27.84 4.46 -0.59
CA GLY A 168 -28.72 4.00 -1.67
C GLY A 168 -27.99 3.87 -3.01
N ILE A 169 -27.23 4.89 -3.43
CA ILE A 169 -26.45 4.83 -4.67
C ILE A 169 -25.40 3.72 -4.58
N ALA A 170 -24.63 3.66 -3.50
CA ALA A 170 -23.58 2.64 -3.34
C ALA A 170 -24.16 1.22 -3.37
N TYR A 171 -25.30 0.98 -2.72
CA TYR A 171 -25.96 -0.33 -2.72
C TYR A 171 -26.49 -0.72 -4.11
N ASN A 172 -27.21 0.18 -4.79
CA ASN A 172 -27.85 -0.14 -6.06
C ASN A 172 -26.86 -0.24 -7.23
N THR A 173 -25.75 0.51 -7.17
CA THR A 173 -24.76 0.55 -8.26
C THR A 173 -23.55 -0.33 -8.03
N LEU A 174 -23.35 -0.81 -6.80
CA LEU A 174 -22.16 -1.55 -6.35
C LEU A 174 -20.84 -0.79 -6.58
N LEU A 175 -20.91 0.52 -6.80
CA LEU A 175 -19.74 1.38 -7.00
C LEU A 175 -18.91 1.44 -5.72
N ARG A 176 -17.59 1.41 -5.87
CA ARG A 176 -16.65 1.66 -4.77
C ARG A 176 -16.78 3.10 -4.31
N ILE A 177 -16.43 3.36 -3.05
CA ILE A 177 -16.48 4.71 -2.46
C ILE A 177 -15.76 5.78 -3.29
N ALA A 178 -14.63 5.41 -3.93
CA ALA A 178 -13.86 6.32 -4.78
C ALA A 178 -14.56 6.62 -6.12
N GLU A 179 -15.45 5.75 -6.58
CA GLU A 179 -16.25 5.95 -7.79
C GLU A 179 -17.46 6.84 -7.45
N VAL A 180 -18.15 6.56 -6.34
CA VAL A 180 -19.25 7.41 -5.85
C VAL A 180 -18.79 8.84 -5.59
N SER A 181 -17.58 9.04 -5.06
CA SER A 181 -17.04 10.38 -4.81
C SER A 181 -16.70 11.17 -6.09
N ARG A 182 -16.62 10.50 -7.25
CA ARG A 182 -16.35 11.15 -8.54
C ARG A 182 -17.63 11.51 -9.31
N LEU A 183 -18.80 11.02 -8.88
CA LEU A 183 -20.07 11.35 -9.51
C LEU A 183 -20.30 12.85 -9.52
N ARG A 184 -20.66 13.38 -10.69
CA ARG A 184 -21.06 14.77 -10.89
C ARG A 184 -22.54 14.81 -11.22
N VAL A 185 -23.20 15.94 -10.92
CA VAL A 185 -24.62 16.14 -11.26
C VAL A 185 -24.89 15.92 -12.75
N ARG A 186 -23.95 16.33 -13.62
CA ARG A 186 -24.04 16.15 -15.07
C ARG A 186 -23.98 14.70 -15.55
N ASP A 187 -23.54 13.77 -14.70
CA ASP A 187 -23.44 12.34 -15.04
C ASP A 187 -24.79 11.62 -14.83
N ILE A 188 -25.81 12.32 -14.31
CA ILE A 188 -27.15 11.79 -14.04
C ILE A 188 -28.09 12.24 -15.17
N HIS A 189 -28.68 11.27 -15.87
CA HIS A 189 -29.62 11.50 -16.96
C HIS A 189 -31.00 10.93 -16.59
N PHE A 190 -32.05 11.66 -16.94
CA PHE A 190 -33.44 11.19 -16.84
C PHE A 190 -33.94 10.92 -18.26
N SER A 191 -34.23 9.64 -18.53
CA SER A 191 -34.86 9.17 -19.78
C SER A 191 -36.36 9.06 -19.60
#